data_AF-A0A7S0A4V4-F1
#
_entry.id   AF-A0A7S0A4V4-F1
#
_cell.length_a   1.000
_cell.length_b   1.000
_cell.length_c   1.000
_cell.angle_alpha   90.00
_cell.angle_beta   90.00
_cell.angle_gamma   90.00
#
_symmetry.space_group_name_H-M   'P 1'
#
loop_
_entity.id
_entity.type
_entity.pdbx_description
1 polymer ?
#
loop_
_entity_poly.entity_id
_entity_poly.type
_entity_poly.pdbx_seq_one_letter_code
_entity_poly.pdbx_strand_id
1 'polypeptide(L)'
;YTSGLEWLDDLPRSDQSVREVRVALLSNRAQAHLKRKLWQEALNDADAVLHEDARHPKAKFRRARALLELGRYGEAVVELQQIAAAEPANEDVKELLRRAEVLQAEPPMQAPATCQEGTQPLRKASFVEGDTVKVLEELSADNAADRWRGVAKGKRGTVISLESDFATVDFGDCLRKVLAKDFDKLAKVKKEKQHTMETETKRLQHESEASYDAENYHDALQKVMAVVALLQETLELAALPKEPPSKVDVMLQPSLEAKVSDGSRETKQLLVAYTQKVRCELALRDFQAAKDTADRAVKLHRWEEARLESDFHLPEGLRGAAPLVELLGSVSDCVRSLQAANAALGDGRANEAWDHATKAVRLLEKKDWQAATPLRAE
;
A
#
# COMPACT_ATOMS: atom_id res chain seq x y z
N TYR A 1 -1.63 13.16 -15.51
CA TYR A 1 -1.78 12.33 -16.72
C TYR A 1 -3.23 11.98 -16.98
N THR A 2 -3.96 11.42 -16.01
CA THR A 2 -5.39 11.08 -16.15
C THR A 2 -6.24 12.27 -16.58
N SER A 3 -6.20 13.40 -15.86
CA SER A 3 -6.94 14.62 -16.25
C SER A 3 -6.51 15.20 -17.61
N GLY A 4 -5.26 14.96 -18.01
CA GLY A 4 -4.78 15.37 -19.34
C GLY A 4 -5.32 14.49 -20.47
N LEU A 5 -5.54 13.19 -20.21
CA LEU A 5 -6.15 12.28 -21.17
C LEU A 5 -7.66 12.49 -21.27
N GLU A 6 -8.33 12.79 -20.15
CA GLU A 6 -9.73 13.20 -20.13
C GLU A 6 -9.95 14.44 -20.99
N TRP A 7 -9.11 15.47 -20.82
CA TRP A 7 -9.17 16.67 -21.67
C TRP A 7 -8.93 16.38 -23.16
N LEU A 8 -8.07 15.42 -23.49
CA LEU A 8 -7.83 15.02 -24.88
C LEU A 8 -8.97 14.19 -25.49
N ASP A 9 -9.85 13.58 -24.68
CA ASP A 9 -11.01 12.83 -25.18
C ASP A 9 -12.10 13.74 -25.73
N ASP A 10 -12.13 15.01 -25.31
CA ASP A 10 -13.01 16.04 -25.86
C ASP A 10 -12.55 16.56 -27.24
N LEU A 11 -11.33 16.24 -27.66
CA LEU A 11 -10.74 16.67 -28.93
C LEU A 11 -10.84 15.59 -30.03
N PRO A 12 -10.95 15.99 -31.31
CA PRO A 12 -11.07 15.04 -32.41
C PRO A 12 -9.82 14.17 -32.56
N ARG A 13 -10.01 12.84 -32.43
CA ARG A 13 -8.95 11.82 -32.58
C ARG A 13 -8.36 11.72 -34.00
N SER A 14 -8.88 12.47 -34.97
CA SER A 14 -8.34 12.54 -36.32
C SER A 14 -7.10 13.43 -36.43
N ASP A 15 -6.89 14.33 -35.46
CA ASP A 15 -5.74 15.23 -35.47
C ASP A 15 -4.45 14.49 -35.03
N GLN A 16 -3.43 14.58 -35.86
CA GLN A 16 -2.12 13.97 -35.63
C GLN A 16 -1.45 14.52 -34.35
N SER A 17 -1.61 15.81 -34.07
CA SER A 17 -1.04 16.45 -32.88
C SER A 17 -1.66 15.90 -31.59
N VAL A 18 -2.99 15.68 -31.60
CA VAL A 18 -3.73 15.09 -30.49
C VAL A 18 -3.27 13.65 -30.23
N ARG A 19 -3.00 12.87 -31.28
CA ARG A 19 -2.45 11.50 -31.15
C ARG A 19 -1.06 11.49 -30.54
N GLU A 20 -0.16 12.37 -30.98
CA GLU A 20 1.20 12.46 -30.45
C GLU A 20 1.22 12.83 -28.96
N VAL A 21 0.41 13.82 -28.55
CA VAL A 21 0.29 14.19 -27.13
C VAL A 21 -0.34 13.07 -26.32
N ARG A 22 -1.34 12.37 -26.86
CA ARG A 22 -1.98 11.21 -26.22
C ARG A 22 -0.99 10.07 -25.99
N VAL A 23 -0.18 9.73 -27.01
CA VAL A 23 0.90 8.74 -26.91
C VAL A 23 1.88 9.11 -25.81
N ALA A 24 2.35 10.37 -25.78
CA ALA A 24 3.28 10.84 -24.75
C ALA A 24 2.67 10.75 -23.33
N LEU A 25 1.40 11.14 -23.16
CA LEU A 25 0.72 11.08 -21.87
C LEU A 25 0.48 9.66 -21.39
N LEU A 26 0.00 8.75 -22.25
CA LEU A 26 -0.19 7.33 -21.92
C LEU A 26 1.14 6.66 -21.57
N SER A 27 2.17 6.94 -22.35
CA SER A 27 3.54 6.46 -22.14
C SER A 27 4.06 6.87 -20.75
N ASN A 28 3.91 8.15 -20.37
CA ASN A 28 4.31 8.64 -19.05
C ASN A 28 3.40 8.13 -17.91
N ARG A 29 2.11 7.90 -18.18
CA ARG A 29 1.17 7.31 -17.22
C ARG A 29 1.50 5.84 -16.93
N ALA A 30 1.83 5.05 -17.95
CA ALA A 30 2.33 3.68 -17.79
C ALA A 30 3.57 3.63 -16.88
N GLN A 31 4.52 4.56 -17.06
CA GLN A 31 5.70 4.66 -16.18
C GLN A 31 5.33 4.97 -14.72
N ALA A 32 4.34 5.84 -14.50
CA ALA A 32 3.85 6.15 -13.17
C ALA A 32 3.15 4.95 -12.52
N HIS A 33 2.34 4.20 -13.28
CA HIS A 33 1.70 2.97 -12.83
C HIS A 33 2.72 1.89 -12.46
N LEU A 34 3.78 1.69 -13.28
CA LEU A 34 4.89 0.80 -12.94
C LEU A 34 5.56 1.18 -11.61
N LYS A 35 5.79 2.48 -11.36
CA LYS A 35 6.36 2.94 -10.08
C LYS A 35 5.43 2.72 -8.89
N ARG A 36 4.11 2.75 -9.13
CA ARG A 36 3.06 2.50 -8.12
C ARG A 36 2.69 1.03 -7.96
N LYS A 37 3.37 0.11 -8.64
CA LYS A 37 3.07 -1.34 -8.65
C LYS A 37 1.67 -1.70 -9.18
N LEU A 38 1.10 -0.83 -10.02
CA LEU A 38 -0.18 -1.05 -10.69
C LEU A 38 0.10 -1.69 -12.07
N TRP A 39 0.40 -2.98 -12.07
CA TRP A 39 0.96 -3.68 -13.23
C TRP A 39 -0.03 -3.85 -14.37
N GLN A 40 -1.30 -4.12 -14.06
CA GLN A 40 -2.34 -4.33 -15.06
C GLN A 40 -2.69 -3.01 -15.78
N GLU A 41 -2.74 -1.91 -15.04
CA GLU A 41 -2.98 -0.57 -15.58
C GLU A 41 -1.79 -0.09 -16.41
N ALA A 42 -0.56 -0.36 -15.95
CA ALA A 42 0.64 -0.09 -16.74
C ALA A 42 0.66 -0.86 -18.06
N LEU A 43 0.23 -2.13 -18.04
CA LEU A 43 0.10 -2.96 -19.23
C LEU A 43 -0.93 -2.37 -20.20
N ASN A 44 -2.12 -2.03 -19.70
CA ASN A 44 -3.20 -1.44 -20.51
C ASN A 44 -2.76 -0.12 -21.17
N ASP A 45 -2.06 0.75 -20.43
CA ASP A 45 -1.55 2.01 -20.97
C ASP A 45 -0.45 1.79 -22.01
N ALA A 46 0.44 0.80 -21.80
CA ALA A 46 1.48 0.47 -22.76
C ALA A 46 0.90 -0.16 -24.05
N ASP A 47 -0.11 -1.03 -23.93
CA ASP A 47 -0.85 -1.59 -25.05
C ASP A 47 -1.58 -0.50 -25.86
N ALA A 48 -2.19 0.48 -25.18
CA ALA A 48 -2.82 1.61 -25.83
C ALA A 48 -1.82 2.46 -26.63
N VAL A 49 -0.61 2.66 -26.12
CA VAL A 49 0.46 3.34 -26.87
C VAL A 49 0.88 2.52 -28.10
N LEU A 50 1.04 1.21 -27.96
CA LEU A 50 1.47 0.34 -29.06
C LEU A 50 0.40 0.15 -30.14
N HIS A 51 -0.87 0.38 -29.81
CA HIS A 51 -1.94 0.43 -30.81
C HIS A 51 -1.82 1.64 -31.73
N GLU A 52 -1.38 2.79 -31.19
CA GLU A 52 -1.15 4.03 -31.95
C GLU A 52 0.23 4.03 -32.65
N ASP A 53 1.27 3.59 -31.93
CA ASP A 53 2.65 3.47 -32.43
C ASP A 53 3.26 2.12 -32.04
N ALA A 54 3.13 1.14 -32.93
CA ALA A 54 3.64 -0.22 -32.76
C ALA A 54 5.19 -0.30 -32.69
N ARG A 55 5.92 0.77 -33.02
CA ARG A 55 7.39 0.81 -32.98
C ARG A 55 7.93 1.60 -31.79
N HIS A 56 7.08 2.11 -30.90
CA HIS A 56 7.50 2.94 -29.78
C HIS A 56 8.38 2.17 -28.77
N PRO A 57 9.70 2.44 -28.69
CA PRO A 57 10.65 1.58 -27.97
C PRO A 57 10.39 1.56 -26.46
N LYS A 58 10.11 2.73 -25.85
CA LYS A 58 9.85 2.82 -24.40
C LYS A 58 8.53 2.17 -23.99
N ALA A 59 7.58 2.03 -24.91
CA ALA A 59 6.28 1.43 -24.61
C ALA A 59 6.41 -0.09 -24.57
N LYS A 60 7.13 -0.67 -25.55
CA LYS A 60 7.52 -2.09 -25.52
C LYS A 60 8.28 -2.45 -24.26
N PHE A 61 9.27 -1.65 -23.87
CA PHE A 61 10.01 -1.91 -22.63
C PHE A 61 9.12 -1.88 -21.38
N ARG A 62 8.20 -0.92 -21.28
CA ARG A 62 7.26 -0.81 -20.15
C ARG A 62 6.23 -1.94 -20.13
N ARG A 63 5.76 -2.36 -21.31
CA ARG A 63 4.88 -3.53 -21.49
C ARG A 63 5.58 -4.81 -21.02
N ALA A 64 6.78 -5.08 -21.52
CA ALA A 64 7.59 -6.23 -21.09
C ALA A 64 7.80 -6.25 -19.57
N ARG A 65 8.11 -5.10 -18.98
CA ARG A 65 8.26 -4.97 -17.52
C ARG A 65 6.96 -5.23 -16.76
N ALA A 66 5.82 -4.73 -17.26
CA ALA A 66 4.52 -5.00 -16.66
C ALA A 66 4.14 -6.49 -16.76
N LEU A 67 4.40 -7.13 -17.91
CA LEU A 67 4.18 -8.57 -18.12
C LEU A 67 5.01 -9.43 -17.17
N LEU A 68 6.27 -9.05 -16.95
CA LEU A 68 7.15 -9.73 -15.99
C LEU A 68 6.58 -9.69 -14.57
N GLU A 69 6.15 -8.51 -14.10
CA GLU A 69 5.60 -8.35 -12.75
C GLU A 69 4.18 -8.96 -12.61
N LEU A 70 3.47 -9.20 -13.72
CA LEU A 70 2.19 -9.93 -13.76
C LEU A 70 2.36 -11.47 -13.81
N GLY A 71 3.59 -11.99 -13.85
CA GLY A 71 3.85 -13.42 -13.94
C GLY A 71 3.70 -14.01 -15.36
N ARG A 72 3.54 -13.17 -16.38
CA ARG A 72 3.41 -13.58 -17.80
C ARG A 72 4.78 -13.67 -18.46
N TYR A 73 5.65 -14.53 -17.92
CA TYR A 73 7.08 -14.57 -18.27
C TYR A 73 7.33 -14.92 -19.74
N GLY A 74 6.57 -15.86 -20.31
CA GLY A 74 6.75 -16.26 -21.72
C GLY A 74 6.51 -15.11 -22.70
N GLU A 75 5.48 -14.29 -22.47
CA GLU A 75 5.21 -13.11 -23.29
C GLU A 75 6.25 -12.01 -23.07
N ALA A 76 6.70 -11.83 -21.82
CA ALA A 76 7.76 -10.88 -21.49
C ALA A 76 9.08 -11.23 -22.18
N VAL A 77 9.47 -12.52 -22.21
CA VAL A 77 10.69 -12.98 -22.88
C VAL A 77 10.64 -12.73 -24.38
N VAL A 78 9.52 -13.07 -25.05
CA VAL A 78 9.37 -12.82 -26.49
C VAL A 78 9.48 -11.32 -26.83
N GLU A 79 8.83 -10.46 -26.04
CA GLU A 79 8.94 -9.01 -26.20
C GLU A 79 10.36 -8.51 -25.96
N LEU A 80 11.03 -8.95 -24.89
CA LEU A 80 12.38 -8.52 -24.53
C LEU A 80 13.42 -8.99 -25.55
N GLN A 81 13.26 -10.17 -26.14
CA GLN A 81 14.12 -10.66 -27.22
C GLN A 81 14.00 -9.78 -28.47
N GLN A 82 12.79 -9.35 -28.81
CA GLN A 82 12.59 -8.42 -29.94
C GLN A 82 13.23 -7.05 -29.67
N ILE A 83 13.13 -6.54 -28.43
CA ILE A 83 13.77 -5.28 -28.04
C ILE A 83 15.29 -5.42 -28.06
N ALA A 84 15.84 -6.51 -27.51
CA ALA A 84 17.28 -6.77 -27.47
C ALA A 84 17.89 -6.93 -28.86
N ALA A 85 17.13 -7.51 -29.81
CA ALA A 85 17.55 -7.60 -31.21
C ALA A 85 17.59 -6.22 -31.91
N ALA A 86 16.72 -5.29 -31.52
CA ALA A 86 16.69 -3.93 -32.06
C ALA A 86 17.72 -3.00 -31.38
N GLU A 87 17.94 -3.17 -30.08
CA GLU A 87 18.82 -2.33 -29.25
C GLU A 87 19.84 -3.19 -28.44
N PRO A 88 20.85 -3.78 -29.09
CA PRO A 88 21.79 -4.70 -28.41
C PRO A 88 22.72 -4.02 -27.39
N ALA A 89 22.77 -2.68 -27.36
CA ALA A 89 23.57 -1.91 -26.42
C ALA A 89 22.83 -1.55 -25.11
N ASN A 90 21.53 -1.86 -25.01
CA ASN A 90 20.72 -1.48 -23.87
C ASN A 90 20.85 -2.50 -22.72
N GLU A 91 21.66 -2.17 -21.72
CA GLU A 91 21.92 -3.06 -20.57
C GLU A 91 20.67 -3.31 -19.71
N ASP A 92 19.74 -2.36 -19.62
CA ASP A 92 18.49 -2.52 -18.86
C ASP A 92 17.60 -3.63 -19.46
N VAL A 93 17.60 -3.76 -20.79
CA VAL A 93 16.85 -4.79 -21.51
C VAL A 93 17.47 -6.17 -21.27
N LYS A 94 18.81 -6.26 -21.28
CA LYS A 94 19.52 -7.52 -21.04
C LYS A 94 19.28 -8.05 -19.64
N GLU A 95 19.35 -7.19 -18.61
CA GLU A 95 19.12 -7.63 -17.24
C GLU A 95 17.66 -8.05 -17.03
N LEU A 96 16.71 -7.31 -17.62
CA LEU A 96 15.29 -7.67 -17.53
C LEU A 96 14.99 -8.98 -18.28
N LEU A 97 15.63 -9.22 -19.43
CA LEU A 97 15.54 -10.48 -20.19
C LEU A 97 16.10 -11.65 -19.39
N ARG A 98 17.30 -11.50 -18.80
CA ARG A 98 17.90 -12.53 -17.94
C ARG A 98 16.99 -12.88 -16.76
N ARG A 99 16.40 -11.87 -16.12
CA ARG A 99 15.42 -12.08 -15.03
C ARG A 99 14.18 -12.81 -15.54
N ALA A 100 13.67 -12.45 -16.72
CA ALA A 100 12.50 -13.09 -17.32
C ALA A 100 12.76 -14.56 -17.69
N GLU A 101 13.93 -14.87 -18.25
CA GLU A 101 14.34 -16.22 -18.63
C GLU A 101 14.54 -17.13 -17.42
N VAL A 102 15.12 -16.62 -16.33
CA VAL A 102 15.24 -17.36 -15.06
C VAL A 102 13.86 -17.72 -14.51
N LEU A 103 12.96 -16.74 -14.43
CA LEU A 103 11.58 -16.95 -13.95
C LEU A 103 10.74 -17.83 -14.90
N GLN A 104 11.10 -17.90 -16.18
CA GLN A 104 10.46 -18.81 -17.15
C GLN A 104 11.00 -20.25 -17.07
N ALA A 105 12.30 -20.41 -16.75
CA ALA A 105 12.98 -21.70 -16.69
C ALA A 105 12.74 -22.45 -15.37
N GLU A 106 12.23 -21.78 -14.34
CA GLU A 106 11.67 -22.45 -13.16
C GLU A 106 10.56 -23.43 -13.60
N PRO A 107 10.59 -24.70 -13.14
CA PRO A 107 9.69 -25.73 -13.64
C PRO A 107 8.23 -25.33 -13.40
N PRO A 108 7.30 -25.59 -14.35
CA PRO A 108 5.90 -25.29 -14.13
C PRO A 108 5.41 -26.07 -12.92
N MET A 109 4.95 -25.38 -11.88
CA MET A 109 4.07 -26.00 -10.90
C MET A 109 2.91 -26.65 -11.68
N GLN A 110 2.74 -27.96 -11.53
CA GLN A 110 1.80 -28.76 -12.29
C GLN A 110 0.37 -28.21 -12.14
N ALA A 111 -0.21 -27.74 -13.24
CA ALA A 111 -1.65 -27.57 -13.36
C ALA A 111 -2.30 -28.97 -13.43
N PRO A 112 -3.29 -29.31 -12.58
CA PRO A 112 -4.06 -30.53 -12.80
C PRO A 112 -4.92 -30.38 -14.06
N ALA A 113 -4.82 -31.42 -14.88
CA ALA A 113 -5.33 -31.61 -16.23
C ALA A 113 -6.70 -30.98 -16.55
N THR A 114 -6.75 -30.34 -17.72
CA THR A 114 -7.95 -29.99 -18.47
C THR A 114 -8.69 -31.25 -18.97
N CYS A 115 -9.99 -31.33 -18.71
CA CYS A 115 -10.95 -32.05 -19.55
C CYS A 115 -11.78 -31.02 -20.34
N GLN A 116 -11.68 -31.03 -21.67
CA GLN A 116 -12.68 -30.44 -22.58
C GLN A 116 -13.94 -31.34 -22.52
N GLU A 117 -15.19 -30.92 -22.72
CA GLU A 117 -15.80 -29.83 -23.47
C GLU A 117 -17.26 -29.70 -22.99
N GLY A 118 -17.83 -28.48 -22.91
CA GLY A 118 -19.26 -28.29 -22.66
C GLY A 118 -19.67 -26.95 -22.04
N THR A 119 -19.86 -25.94 -22.90
CA THR A 119 -20.66 -24.70 -22.70
C THR A 119 -20.16 -23.60 -21.72
N GLN A 120 -20.15 -22.36 -22.23
CA GLN A 120 -19.55 -21.08 -21.76
C GLN A 120 -20.16 -20.47 -20.47
N PRO A 121 -19.74 -19.25 -20.02
CA PRO A 121 -18.40 -18.75 -19.67
C PRO A 121 -18.38 -18.16 -18.23
N LEU A 122 -17.23 -17.83 -17.64
CA LEU A 122 -17.02 -16.67 -16.72
C LEU A 122 -15.56 -16.57 -16.23
N ARG A 123 -15.11 -15.32 -16.13
CA ARG A 123 -13.75 -14.82 -15.85
C ARG A 123 -13.10 -15.43 -14.60
N LYS A 124 -11.77 -15.63 -14.63
CA LYS A 124 -10.95 -15.86 -13.42
C LYS A 124 -9.80 -14.87 -13.32
N ALA A 125 -9.65 -14.37 -12.09
CA ALA A 125 -8.58 -13.53 -11.60
C ALA A 125 -7.32 -14.35 -11.25
N SER A 126 -6.23 -13.60 -11.19
CA SER A 126 -4.84 -13.88 -10.80
C SER A 126 -4.61 -14.67 -9.50
N PHE A 127 -3.50 -15.42 -9.42
CA PHE A 127 -2.27 -15.06 -8.67
C PHE A 127 -1.41 -16.31 -8.35
N VAL A 128 -0.13 -16.06 -8.07
CA VAL A 128 1.08 -16.90 -8.21
C VAL A 128 1.45 -17.68 -6.93
N GLU A 129 2.07 -18.86 -7.12
CA GLU A 129 2.85 -19.68 -6.17
C GLU A 129 4.09 -20.17 -6.96
N GLY A 130 5.32 -20.38 -6.45
CA GLY A 130 5.93 -20.43 -5.13
C GLY A 130 7.42 -20.77 -5.29
N ASP A 131 8.09 -21.26 -4.23
CA ASP A 131 9.35 -22.04 -4.27
C ASP A 131 9.54 -22.63 -2.84
N THR A 132 9.82 -23.90 -2.54
CA THR A 132 10.33 -25.08 -3.25
C THR A 132 9.87 -26.36 -2.50
N VAL A 133 9.71 -27.50 -3.20
CA VAL A 133 9.56 -28.85 -2.60
C VAL A 133 10.46 -29.86 -3.33
N LYS A 134 11.17 -30.70 -2.56
CA LYS A 134 11.37 -32.17 -2.75
C LYS A 134 11.53 -32.78 -1.34
N VAL A 135 10.91 -33.88 -0.93
CA VAL A 135 11.11 -35.28 -1.38
C VAL A 135 9.87 -36.15 -1.06
N LEU A 136 9.73 -37.21 -1.87
CA LEU A 136 8.76 -38.31 -1.94
C LEU A 136 8.59 -39.17 -0.68
N GLU A 137 7.37 -39.69 -0.44
CA GLU A 137 7.09 -41.14 -0.43
C GLU A 137 5.58 -41.44 -0.39
N GLU A 138 5.16 -42.41 -1.22
CA GLU A 138 3.83 -43.02 -1.23
C GLU A 138 3.59 -43.85 0.03
N LEU A 139 2.45 -43.69 0.69
CA LEU A 139 1.88 -44.76 1.52
C LEU A 139 0.35 -44.82 1.39
N SER A 140 -0.11 -46.05 1.26
CA SER A 140 -1.43 -46.49 0.81
C SER A 140 -2.59 -46.06 1.71
N ALA A 141 -3.78 -46.08 1.11
CA ALA A 141 -5.04 -46.14 1.81
C ALA A 141 -5.02 -47.29 2.83
N ASP A 142 -5.37 -46.98 4.09
CA ASP A 142 -6.25 -47.81 4.91
C ASP A 142 -6.65 -47.04 6.19
N ASN A 143 -7.97 -47.00 6.43
CA ASN A 143 -8.67 -46.66 7.68
C ASN A 143 -8.52 -45.25 8.27
N ALA A 144 -9.34 -44.32 7.77
CA ALA A 144 -9.49 -42.95 8.28
C ALA A 144 -10.69 -42.74 9.25
N ALA A 145 -11.13 -43.77 9.97
CA ALA A 145 -12.21 -43.64 10.97
C ALA A 145 -11.69 -43.31 12.40
N ASP A 146 -10.42 -43.56 12.71
CA ASP A 146 -9.92 -43.55 14.10
C ASP A 146 -8.92 -42.43 14.47
N ARG A 147 -8.74 -41.41 13.64
CA ARG A 147 -7.81 -40.29 13.92
C ARG A 147 -8.42 -39.06 14.60
N TRP A 148 -9.63 -39.18 15.16
CA TRP A 148 -10.25 -38.15 15.99
C TRP A 148 -9.74 -38.19 17.44
N ARG A 149 -8.44 -38.01 17.64
CA ARG A 149 -7.87 -37.59 18.94
C ARG A 149 -6.58 -36.82 18.68
N GLY A 150 -6.70 -35.49 18.66
CA GLY A 150 -5.56 -34.60 18.50
C GLY A 150 -6.00 -33.20 18.15
N VAL A 151 -6.42 -32.45 19.16
CA VAL A 151 -6.62 -31.00 19.08
C VAL A 151 -5.33 -30.37 18.55
N ALA A 152 -5.30 -29.99 17.26
CA ALA A 152 -4.24 -29.14 16.73
C ALA A 152 -4.55 -27.70 17.15
N LYS A 153 -4.27 -27.37 18.42
CA LYS A 153 -4.20 -25.99 18.88
C LYS A 153 -3.12 -25.29 18.05
N GLY A 154 -3.49 -24.27 17.27
CA GLY A 154 -2.56 -23.27 16.75
C GLY A 154 -2.01 -23.43 15.32
N LYS A 155 -2.47 -24.41 14.52
CA LYS A 155 -2.12 -24.43 13.08
C LYS A 155 -3.07 -23.52 12.28
N ARG A 156 -2.51 -22.64 11.45
CA ARG A 156 -3.27 -21.79 10.51
C ARG A 156 -3.59 -22.62 9.27
N GLY A 157 -4.80 -22.47 8.73
CA GLY A 157 -5.20 -23.14 7.51
C GLY A 157 -6.05 -22.25 6.59
N THR A 158 -6.04 -22.58 5.30
CA THR A 158 -6.71 -21.86 4.22
C THR A 158 -8.00 -22.59 3.84
N VAL A 159 -9.14 -21.90 3.86
CA VAL A 159 -10.43 -22.52 3.50
C VAL A 159 -10.52 -22.66 1.98
N ILE A 160 -10.70 -23.89 1.48
CA ILE A 160 -10.76 -24.20 0.04
C ILE A 160 -12.22 -24.33 -0.43
N SER A 161 -13.09 -24.94 0.37
CA SER A 161 -14.51 -25.08 0.04
C SER A 161 -15.39 -24.90 1.27
N LEU A 162 -16.56 -24.31 1.09
CA LEU A 162 -17.53 -24.11 2.15
C LEU A 162 -18.91 -24.59 1.70
N GLU A 163 -19.42 -25.61 2.36
CA GLU A 163 -20.79 -26.10 2.24
C GLU A 163 -21.58 -25.73 3.51
N SER A 164 -22.90 -25.87 3.47
CA SER A 164 -23.78 -25.49 4.60
C SER A 164 -23.42 -26.19 5.91
N ASP A 165 -22.84 -27.39 5.82
CA ASP A 165 -22.64 -28.29 6.95
C ASP A 165 -21.16 -28.47 7.33
N PHE A 166 -20.23 -28.18 6.39
CA PHE A 166 -18.79 -28.31 6.61
C PHE A 166 -17.96 -27.41 5.66
N ALA A 167 -16.76 -27.05 6.11
CA ALA A 167 -15.73 -26.37 5.33
C ALA A 167 -14.52 -27.28 5.15
N THR A 168 -13.96 -27.35 3.95
CA THR A 168 -12.67 -28.00 3.71
C THR A 168 -11.57 -26.96 3.89
N VAL A 169 -10.68 -27.19 4.86
CA VAL A 169 -9.59 -26.30 5.24
C VAL A 169 -8.26 -27.02 5.05
N ASP A 170 -7.36 -26.39 4.30
CA ASP A 170 -6.00 -26.82 4.09
C ASP A 170 -5.08 -26.32 5.20
N PHE A 171 -4.38 -27.21 5.88
CA PHE A 171 -3.38 -26.85 6.87
C PHE A 171 -1.94 -26.95 6.33
N GLY A 172 -1.77 -27.00 5.00
CA GLY A 172 -0.49 -27.15 4.31
C GLY A 172 -0.02 -28.61 4.26
N ASP A 173 -0.14 -29.33 5.39
CA ASP A 173 0.24 -30.74 5.49
C ASP A 173 -0.94 -31.70 5.25
N CYS A 174 -2.18 -31.20 5.39
CA CYS A 174 -3.40 -32.02 5.25
C CYS A 174 -4.65 -31.18 5.01
N LEU A 175 -5.52 -31.69 4.13
CA LEU A 175 -6.88 -31.20 3.93
C LEU A 175 -7.80 -31.77 5.02
N ARG A 176 -8.54 -30.91 5.72
CA ARG A 176 -9.46 -31.33 6.77
C ARG A 176 -10.85 -30.74 6.57
N LYS A 177 -11.87 -31.54 6.81
CA LYS A 177 -13.26 -31.05 6.90
C LYS A 177 -13.52 -30.55 8.32
N VAL A 178 -13.75 -29.25 8.45
CA VAL A 178 -14.18 -28.57 9.66
C VAL A 178 -15.69 -28.46 9.62
N LEU A 179 -16.39 -28.99 10.62
CA LEU A 179 -17.85 -28.93 10.67
C LEU A 179 -18.32 -27.50 11.02
N ALA A 180 -19.53 -27.13 10.61
CA ALA A 180 -20.11 -25.80 10.86
C ALA A 180 -20.08 -25.39 12.36
N LYS A 181 -20.15 -26.37 13.27
CA LYS A 181 -20.08 -26.17 14.73
C LYS A 181 -18.72 -25.66 15.23
N ASP A 182 -17.66 -25.78 14.43
CA ASP A 182 -16.29 -25.38 14.77
C ASP A 182 -15.82 -24.12 14.03
N PHE A 183 -16.68 -23.48 13.23
CA PHE A 183 -16.35 -22.28 12.45
C PHE A 183 -15.92 -21.09 13.31
N ASP A 184 -16.45 -20.96 14.53
CA ASP A 184 -16.06 -19.92 15.50
C ASP A 184 -14.56 -19.93 15.82
N LYS A 185 -13.90 -21.09 15.69
CA LYS A 185 -12.45 -21.23 15.95
C LYS A 185 -11.59 -20.63 14.83
N LEU A 186 -12.10 -20.53 13.60
CA LEU A 186 -11.40 -19.91 12.46
C LEU A 186 -11.43 -18.38 12.51
N ALA A 187 -12.55 -17.78 12.94
CA ALA A 187 -12.68 -16.33 13.17
C ALA A 187 -11.67 -15.81 14.20
N LYS A 188 -11.23 -16.68 15.12
CA LYS A 188 -10.21 -16.38 16.13
C LYS A 188 -8.86 -16.01 15.50
N VAL A 189 -8.50 -16.57 14.35
CA VAL A 189 -7.19 -16.35 13.68
C VAL A 189 -7.10 -14.96 13.04
N LYS A 190 -8.18 -14.44 12.43
CA LYS A 190 -8.22 -13.06 11.88
C LYS A 190 -8.14 -12.03 13.00
N LYS A 191 -8.84 -12.30 14.11
CA LYS A 191 -8.79 -11.49 15.33
C LYS A 191 -7.41 -11.54 15.99
N GLU A 192 -6.74 -12.70 15.98
CA GLU A 192 -5.37 -12.86 16.47
C GLU A 192 -4.36 -12.07 15.61
N LYS A 193 -4.46 -12.09 14.27
CA LYS A 193 -3.59 -11.26 13.40
C LYS A 193 -3.78 -9.76 13.63
N GLN A 194 -5.02 -9.27 13.69
CA GLN A 194 -5.31 -7.85 13.95
C GLN A 194 -4.89 -7.43 15.37
N HIS A 195 -5.08 -8.32 16.35
CA HIS A 195 -4.57 -8.12 17.71
C HIS A 195 -3.03 -8.07 17.74
N THR A 196 -2.34 -8.86 16.92
CA THR A 196 -0.87 -8.85 16.81
C THR A 196 -0.37 -7.51 16.27
N MET A 197 -1.00 -6.96 15.23
CA MET A 197 -0.64 -5.65 14.67
C MET A 197 -0.95 -4.50 15.64
N GLU A 198 -2.15 -4.45 16.23
CA GLU A 198 -2.50 -3.39 17.19
C GLU A 198 -1.61 -3.42 18.45
N THR A 199 -1.18 -4.60 18.90
CA THR A 199 -0.27 -4.73 20.03
C THR A 199 1.16 -4.31 19.67
N GLU A 200 1.63 -4.64 18.47
CA GLU A 200 2.94 -4.23 17.98
C GLU A 200 3.04 -2.71 17.77
N THR A 201 2.01 -2.08 17.18
CA THR A 201 1.96 -0.61 17.02
C THR A 201 2.05 0.10 18.38
N LYS A 202 1.30 -0.37 19.38
CA LYS A 202 1.35 0.20 20.74
C LYS A 202 2.69 -0.02 21.42
N ARG A 203 3.28 -1.21 21.25
CA ARG A 203 4.61 -1.53 21.78
C ARG A 203 5.65 -0.56 21.22
N LEU A 204 5.70 -0.42 19.89
CA LEU A 204 6.66 0.47 19.22
C LEU A 204 6.42 1.95 19.54
N GLN A 205 5.16 2.39 19.71
CA GLN A 205 4.86 3.74 20.18
C GLN A 205 5.46 4.00 21.57
N HIS A 206 5.20 3.12 22.54
CA HIS A 206 5.76 3.26 23.89
C HIS A 206 7.29 3.15 23.90
N GLU A 207 7.87 2.24 23.12
CA GLU A 207 9.33 2.15 22.99
C GLU A 207 9.93 3.40 22.36
N SER A 208 9.23 4.04 21.41
CA SER A 208 9.69 5.28 20.80
C SER A 208 9.65 6.46 21.77
N GLU A 209 8.63 6.55 22.62
CA GLU A 209 8.53 7.55 23.68
C GLU A 209 9.63 7.33 24.72
N ALA A 210 9.83 6.09 25.17
CA ALA A 210 10.91 5.76 26.10
C ALA A 210 12.30 6.05 25.52
N SER A 211 12.51 5.81 24.22
CA SER A 211 13.78 6.14 23.55
C SER A 211 13.98 7.65 23.43
N TYR A 212 12.89 8.41 23.23
CA TYR A 212 12.90 9.87 23.19
C TYR A 212 13.26 10.46 24.55
N ASP A 213 12.61 9.98 25.61
CA ASP A 213 12.87 10.41 26.99
C ASP A 213 14.29 10.05 27.46
N ALA A 214 14.88 9.01 26.86
CA ALA A 214 16.29 8.62 27.05
C ALA A 214 17.28 9.42 26.16
N GLU A 215 16.84 10.48 25.47
CA GLU A 215 17.63 11.33 24.56
C GLU A 215 18.24 10.57 23.35
N ASN A 216 17.79 9.35 23.08
CA ASN A 216 18.22 8.54 21.95
C ASN A 216 17.34 8.82 20.71
N TYR A 217 17.42 10.05 20.19
CA TYR A 217 16.50 10.53 19.14
C TYR A 217 16.57 9.75 17.82
N HIS A 218 17.74 9.23 17.44
CA HIS A 218 17.87 8.40 16.23
C HIS A 218 17.10 7.09 16.35
N ASP A 219 17.20 6.44 17.52
CA ASP A 219 16.52 5.18 17.80
C ASP A 219 15.00 5.40 17.96
N ALA A 220 14.61 6.49 18.62
CA ALA A 220 13.22 6.94 18.67
C ALA A 220 12.65 7.15 17.26
N LEU A 221 13.37 7.84 16.37
CA LEU A 221 12.96 8.09 15.00
C LEU A 221 12.76 6.78 14.21
N GLN A 222 13.67 5.82 14.32
CA GLN A 222 13.54 4.52 13.64
C GLN A 222 12.27 3.77 14.10
N LYS A 223 12.00 3.75 15.42
CA LYS A 223 10.81 3.11 15.96
C LYS A 223 9.53 3.81 15.50
N VAL A 224 9.49 5.14 15.48
CA VAL A 224 8.33 5.89 14.96
C VAL A 224 8.13 5.65 13.47
N MET A 225 9.21 5.57 12.68
CA MET A 225 9.10 5.25 11.26
C MET A 225 8.47 3.88 11.02
N ALA A 226 8.82 2.88 11.84
CA ALA A 226 8.18 1.56 11.81
C ALA A 226 6.68 1.64 12.17
N VAL A 227 6.31 2.41 13.20
CA VAL A 227 4.91 2.66 13.57
C VAL A 227 4.13 3.29 12.41
N VAL A 228 4.69 4.33 11.78
CA VAL A 228 4.06 5.01 10.64
C VAL A 228 3.84 4.04 9.49
N ALA A 229 4.82 3.19 9.17
CA ALA A 229 4.71 2.20 8.10
C ALA A 229 3.59 1.17 8.38
N LEU A 230 3.54 0.63 9.60
CA LEU A 230 2.49 -0.33 10.01
C LEU A 230 1.10 0.32 9.96
N LEU A 231 0.97 1.56 10.43
CA LEU A 231 -0.31 2.27 10.42
C LEU A 231 -0.77 2.61 9.00
N GLN A 232 0.15 2.99 8.11
CA GLN A 232 -0.16 3.20 6.70
C GLN A 232 -0.67 1.91 6.04
N GLU A 233 -0.02 0.78 6.29
CA GLU A 233 -0.48 -0.53 5.78
C GLU A 233 -1.90 -0.86 6.30
N THR A 234 -2.15 -0.63 7.59
CA THR A 234 -3.50 -0.85 8.15
C THR A 234 -4.56 0.07 7.56
N LEU A 235 -4.20 1.31 7.24
CA LEU A 235 -5.12 2.28 6.64
C LEU A 235 -5.42 1.91 5.18
N GLU A 236 -4.41 1.48 4.42
CA GLU A 236 -4.59 0.98 3.06
C GLU A 236 -5.52 -0.24 3.03
N LEU A 237 -5.34 -1.19 3.96
CA LEU A 237 -6.24 -2.34 4.12
C LEU A 237 -7.67 -1.94 4.51
N ALA A 238 -7.83 -0.85 5.28
CA ALA A 238 -9.14 -0.33 5.67
C ALA A 238 -9.83 0.45 4.55
N ALA A 239 -9.06 1.10 3.67
CA ALA A 239 -9.53 1.94 2.57
C ALA A 239 -9.93 1.16 1.30
N LEU A 240 -9.58 -0.13 1.20
CA LEU A 240 -10.04 -0.98 0.09
C LEU A 240 -11.58 -1.10 0.10
N PRO A 241 -12.27 -0.96 -1.06
CA PRO A 241 -13.71 -1.14 -1.14
C PRO A 241 -14.04 -2.57 -0.69
N LYS A 242 -14.72 -2.68 0.46
CA LYS A 242 -15.18 -3.98 0.94
C LYS A 242 -16.29 -4.44 0.01
N GLU A 243 -16.03 -5.49 -0.76
CA GLU A 243 -17.09 -6.22 -1.46
C GLU A 243 -18.18 -6.57 -0.42
N PRO A 244 -19.48 -6.47 -0.77
CA PRO A 244 -20.55 -6.84 0.14
C PRO A 244 -20.26 -8.27 0.64
N PRO A 245 -20.37 -8.52 1.96
CA PRO A 245 -20.03 -9.81 2.53
C PRO A 245 -20.77 -10.90 1.76
N SER A 246 -20.03 -11.88 1.28
CA SER A 246 -20.62 -13.02 0.58
C SER A 246 -21.61 -13.70 1.52
N LYS A 247 -22.62 -14.43 1.00
CA LYS A 247 -23.54 -15.21 1.85
C LYS A 247 -22.80 -16.14 2.84
N VAL A 248 -21.57 -16.54 2.48
CA VAL A 248 -20.62 -17.30 3.29
C VAL A 248 -20.13 -16.51 4.51
N ASP A 249 -19.76 -15.23 4.34
CA ASP A 249 -19.33 -14.35 5.44
C ASP A 249 -20.48 -14.05 6.43
N VAL A 250 -21.70 -13.92 5.92
CA VAL A 250 -22.91 -13.68 6.74
C VAL A 250 -23.31 -14.94 7.53
N MET A 251 -23.18 -16.14 6.95
CA MET A 251 -23.47 -17.40 7.66
C MET A 251 -22.41 -17.75 8.70
N LEU A 252 -21.13 -17.42 8.45
CA LEU A 252 -20.02 -17.67 9.39
C LEU A 252 -20.07 -16.75 10.62
N GLN A 253 -20.75 -15.60 10.54
CA GLN A 253 -20.80 -14.63 11.63
C GLN A 253 -22.19 -13.97 11.77
N PRO A 254 -23.18 -14.65 12.40
CA PRO A 254 -24.52 -14.07 12.59
C PRO A 254 -24.54 -12.84 13.51
N SER A 255 -23.47 -12.61 14.29
CA SER A 255 -23.36 -11.54 15.28
C SER A 255 -22.29 -10.48 14.96
N LEU A 256 -21.57 -10.61 13.85
CA LEU A 256 -20.78 -9.53 13.28
C LEU A 256 -21.49 -9.04 12.03
N GLU A 257 -22.46 -8.13 12.23
CA GLU A 257 -22.43 -6.93 11.40
C GLU A 257 -21.00 -6.39 11.54
N ALA A 258 -20.12 -6.76 10.60
CA ALA A 258 -18.76 -6.27 10.57
C ALA A 258 -18.88 -4.76 10.38
N LYS A 259 -18.90 -4.00 11.50
CA LYS A 259 -18.86 -2.54 11.46
C LYS A 259 -17.75 -2.21 10.48
N VAL A 260 -18.13 -1.63 9.35
CA VAL A 260 -17.18 -1.21 8.35
C VAL A 260 -16.27 -0.25 9.08
N SER A 261 -15.04 -0.68 9.41
CA SER A 261 -14.04 0.25 9.95
C SER A 261 -13.92 1.36 8.91
N ASP A 262 -14.33 2.55 9.31
CA ASP A 262 -14.30 3.81 8.59
C ASP A 262 -12.86 4.29 8.39
N GLY A 263 -11.89 3.69 9.09
CA GLY A 263 -10.48 4.07 9.06
C GLY A 263 -10.18 5.29 9.95
N SER A 264 -11.18 5.86 10.62
CA SER A 264 -11.03 7.11 11.37
C SER A 264 -10.14 6.93 12.60
N ARG A 265 -10.14 5.74 13.21
CA ARG A 265 -9.28 5.40 14.35
C ARG A 265 -7.82 5.28 13.91
N GLU A 266 -7.57 4.57 12.82
CA GLU A 266 -6.25 4.35 12.24
C GLU A 266 -5.63 5.68 11.78
N THR A 267 -6.42 6.55 11.13
CA THR A 267 -5.98 7.90 10.75
C THR A 267 -5.61 8.76 11.96
N LYS A 268 -6.39 8.73 13.05
CA LYS A 268 -6.04 9.44 14.30
C LYS A 268 -4.72 8.93 14.89
N GLN A 269 -4.51 7.61 14.92
CA GLN A 269 -3.26 7.02 15.41
C GLN A 269 -2.07 7.40 14.54
N LEU A 270 -2.27 7.47 13.21
CA LEU A 270 -1.24 7.88 12.27
C LEU A 270 -0.85 9.36 12.45
N LEU A 271 -1.81 10.25 12.72
CA LEU A 271 -1.55 11.65 13.03
C LEU A 271 -0.76 11.84 14.34
N VAL A 272 -1.06 11.03 15.36
CA VAL A 272 -0.26 10.98 16.61
C VAL A 272 1.17 10.50 16.33
N ALA A 273 1.34 9.46 15.51
CA ALA A 273 2.67 8.98 15.12
C ALA A 273 3.46 10.03 14.33
N TYR A 274 2.81 10.77 13.43
CA TYR A 274 3.45 11.91 12.73
C TYR A 274 3.88 13.02 13.69
N THR A 275 3.08 13.31 14.72
CA THR A 275 3.43 14.27 15.77
C THR A 275 4.71 13.83 16.48
N GLN A 276 4.82 12.55 16.87
CA GLN A 276 6.03 12.02 17.49
C GLN A 276 7.23 12.03 16.53
N LYS A 277 7.01 11.77 15.24
CA LYS A 277 8.05 11.82 14.21
C LYS A 277 8.63 13.22 14.06
N VAL A 278 7.77 14.24 13.99
CA VAL A 278 8.19 15.64 13.91
C VAL A 278 8.99 16.04 15.15
N ARG A 279 8.59 15.61 16.36
CA ARG A 279 9.39 15.85 17.59
C ARG A 279 10.80 15.29 17.46
N CYS A 280 10.94 14.05 17.00
CA CYS A 280 12.24 13.43 16.80
C CYS A 280 13.07 14.16 15.74
N GLU A 281 12.46 14.59 14.63
CA GLU A 281 13.14 15.33 13.55
C GLU A 281 13.60 16.72 14.01
N LEU A 282 12.81 17.42 14.82
CA LEU A 282 13.18 18.70 15.44
C LEU A 282 14.34 18.54 16.44
N ALA A 283 14.29 17.52 17.31
CA ALA A 283 15.37 17.22 18.24
C ALA A 283 16.70 16.91 17.53
N LEU A 284 16.62 16.25 16.37
CA LEU A 284 17.76 15.97 15.49
C LEU A 284 18.20 17.18 14.64
N ARG A 285 17.48 18.31 14.73
CA ARG A 285 17.71 19.54 13.94
C ARG A 285 17.54 19.35 12.43
N ASP A 286 16.78 18.34 12.00
CA ASP A 286 16.39 18.17 10.61
C ASP A 286 15.06 18.91 10.34
N PHE A 287 15.16 20.23 10.22
CA PHE A 287 14.00 21.09 10.02
C PHE A 287 13.27 20.83 8.69
N GLN A 288 14.00 20.38 7.66
CA GLN A 288 13.41 20.11 6.36
C GLN A 288 12.57 18.82 6.40
N ALA A 289 13.08 17.75 7.03
CA ALA A 289 12.29 16.54 7.26
C ALA A 289 11.07 16.82 8.14
N ALA A 290 11.23 17.59 9.22
CA ALA A 290 10.12 17.99 10.11
C ALA A 290 8.99 18.70 9.35
N LYS A 291 9.35 19.66 8.48
CA LYS A 291 8.40 20.36 7.61
C LYS A 291 7.70 19.40 6.64
N ASP A 292 8.45 18.53 5.97
CA ASP A 292 7.88 17.60 4.98
C ASP A 292 6.94 16.58 5.64
N THR A 293 7.27 16.12 6.86
CA THR A 293 6.41 15.25 7.67
C THR A 293 5.14 15.98 8.10
N ALA A 294 5.26 17.22 8.58
CA ALA A 294 4.12 18.04 8.98
C ALA A 294 3.17 18.34 7.80
N ASP A 295 3.71 18.71 6.63
CA ASP A 295 2.91 18.95 5.42
C ASP A 295 2.17 17.69 4.96
N ARG A 296 2.78 16.50 5.10
CA ARG A 296 2.12 15.22 4.81
C ARG A 296 0.97 14.95 5.78
N ALA A 297 1.16 15.21 7.07
CA ALA A 297 0.12 15.01 8.08
C ALA A 297 -1.10 15.93 7.85
N VAL A 298 -0.86 17.21 7.53
CA VAL A 298 -1.93 18.18 7.20
C VAL A 298 -2.70 17.74 5.95
N LYS A 299 -1.99 17.29 4.90
CA LYS A 299 -2.62 16.78 3.68
C LYS A 299 -3.44 15.52 3.96
N LEU A 300 -2.90 14.58 4.73
CA LEU A 300 -3.59 13.36 5.12
C LEU A 300 -4.90 13.67 5.86
N HIS A 301 -4.87 14.55 6.87
CA HIS A 301 -6.08 14.93 7.60
C HIS A 301 -7.16 15.48 6.66
N ARG A 302 -6.80 16.42 5.78
CA ARG A 302 -7.74 17.02 4.82
C ARG A 302 -8.33 15.98 3.85
N TRP A 303 -7.51 15.03 3.38
CA TRP A 303 -7.95 14.00 2.44
C TRP A 303 -8.87 12.99 3.11
N GLU A 304 -8.52 12.54 4.30
CA GLU A 304 -9.33 11.57 5.06
C GLU A 304 -10.63 12.17 5.57
N GLU A 305 -10.64 13.45 5.96
CA GLU A 305 -11.89 14.14 6.33
C GLU A 305 -12.86 14.23 5.14
N ALA A 306 -12.36 14.59 3.95
CA ALA A 306 -13.16 14.59 2.73
C ALA A 306 -13.65 13.17 2.34
N ARG A 307 -12.80 12.14 2.53
CA ARG A 307 -13.17 10.74 2.29
C ARG A 307 -14.26 10.28 3.25
N LEU A 308 -14.15 10.58 4.55
CA LEU A 308 -15.14 10.23 5.56
C LEU A 308 -16.48 10.94 5.33
N GLU A 309 -16.46 12.17 4.84
CA GLU A 309 -17.68 12.90 4.46
C GLU A 309 -18.35 12.29 3.21
N SER A 310 -17.56 11.99 2.18
CA SER A 310 -18.03 11.40 0.92
C SER A 310 -18.56 9.98 1.10
N ASP A 311 -17.75 9.10 1.68
CA ASP A 311 -17.96 7.65 1.63
C ASP A 311 -18.79 7.14 2.82
N PHE A 312 -18.76 7.86 3.94
CA PHE A 312 -19.40 7.44 5.20
C PHE A 312 -20.41 8.45 5.74
N HIS A 313 -20.56 9.62 5.11
CA HIS A 313 -21.41 10.72 5.61
C HIS A 313 -21.11 11.10 7.06
N LEU A 314 -19.82 11.05 7.43
CA LEU A 314 -19.31 11.42 8.75
C LEU A 314 -18.58 12.77 8.64
N PRO A 315 -19.30 13.90 8.55
CA PRO A 315 -18.67 15.21 8.66
C PRO A 315 -18.02 15.29 10.04
N GLU A 316 -16.75 15.68 10.09
CA GLU A 316 -15.95 15.81 11.31
C GLU A 316 -15.54 14.49 12.01
N GLY A 317 -15.47 13.37 11.30
CA GLY A 317 -14.96 12.09 11.85
C GLY A 317 -13.58 12.19 12.50
N LEU A 318 -12.80 13.22 12.14
CA LEU A 318 -11.45 13.52 12.65
C LEU A 318 -11.37 14.73 13.60
N ARG A 319 -12.49 15.31 14.07
CA ARG A 319 -12.50 16.51 14.93
C ARG A 319 -11.51 16.47 16.10
N GLY A 320 -11.34 15.30 16.73
CA GLY A 320 -10.41 15.11 17.85
C GLY A 320 -8.93 15.27 17.49
N ALA A 321 -8.56 15.18 16.21
CA ALA A 321 -7.20 15.36 15.71
C ALA A 321 -6.92 16.78 15.19
N ALA A 322 -7.95 17.63 15.04
CA ALA A 322 -7.79 18.99 14.52
C ALA A 322 -6.75 19.83 15.28
N PRO A 323 -6.69 19.83 16.63
CA PRO A 323 -5.68 20.59 17.36
C PRO A 323 -4.24 20.13 17.07
N LEU A 324 -4.03 18.82 16.87
CA LEU A 324 -2.71 18.27 16.52
C LEU A 324 -2.29 18.70 15.13
N VAL A 325 -3.23 18.71 14.18
CA VAL A 325 -2.96 19.09 12.79
C VAL A 325 -2.71 20.59 12.65
N GLU A 326 -3.42 21.43 13.40
CA GLU A 326 -3.14 22.87 13.47
C GLU A 326 -1.73 23.15 14.00
N LEU A 327 -1.30 22.39 15.01
CA LEU A 327 0.05 22.48 15.57
C LEU A 327 1.11 22.09 14.52
N LEU A 328 0.91 20.95 13.84
CA LEU A 328 1.79 20.51 12.75
C LEU A 328 1.84 21.53 11.60
N GLY A 329 0.70 22.10 11.22
CA GLY A 329 0.64 23.18 10.24
C GLY A 329 1.45 24.41 10.66
N SER A 330 1.37 24.78 11.93
CA SER A 330 2.14 25.89 12.51
C SER A 330 3.64 25.62 12.50
N VAL A 331 4.08 24.38 12.75
CA VAL A 331 5.49 23.97 12.60
C VAL A 331 5.96 24.10 11.16
N SER A 332 5.18 23.62 10.20
CA SER A 332 5.54 23.76 8.77
C SER A 332 5.66 25.22 8.35
N ASP A 333 4.70 26.06 8.75
CA ASP A 333 4.71 27.51 8.46
C ASP A 333 5.89 28.22 9.14
N CYS A 334 6.25 27.80 10.35
CA CYS A 334 7.41 28.31 11.09
C CYS A 334 8.71 27.97 10.35
N VAL A 335 8.93 26.69 10.01
CA VAL A 335 10.12 26.27 9.26
C VAL A 335 10.22 27.02 7.92
N ARG A 336 9.11 27.19 7.19
CA ARG A 336 9.09 27.97 5.94
C ARG A 336 9.48 29.43 6.17
N SER A 337 9.01 30.04 7.25
CA SER A 337 9.34 31.42 7.60
C SER A 337 10.82 31.56 7.99
N LEU A 338 11.39 30.61 8.74
CA LEU A 338 12.81 30.60 9.09
C LEU A 338 13.72 30.35 7.88
N GLN A 339 13.30 29.48 6.95
CA GLN A 339 14.01 29.26 5.68
C GLN A 339 14.04 30.54 4.83
N ALA A 340 12.92 31.27 4.76
CA ALA A 340 12.86 32.57 4.08
C ALA A 340 13.73 33.63 4.77
N ALA A 341 13.78 33.63 6.10
CA ALA A 341 14.68 34.51 6.86
C ALA A 341 16.15 34.24 6.54
N ASN A 342 16.57 32.97 6.52
CA ASN A 342 17.93 32.57 6.17
C ASN A 342 18.29 32.95 4.73
N ALA A 343 17.37 32.79 3.78
CA ALA A 343 17.58 33.22 2.40
C ALA A 343 17.75 34.75 2.30
N ALA A 344 16.89 35.52 2.97
CA ALA A 344 16.98 36.98 3.01
C ALA A 344 18.28 37.48 3.66
N LEU A 345 18.78 36.80 4.70
CA LEU A 345 20.10 37.09 5.29
C LEU A 345 21.24 36.83 4.30
N GLY A 346 21.18 35.73 3.55
CA GLY A 346 22.16 35.41 2.51
C GLY A 346 22.26 36.48 1.42
N ASP A 347 21.13 37.13 1.11
CA ASP A 347 21.03 38.22 0.13
C ASP A 347 21.32 39.61 0.70
N GLY A 348 21.68 39.73 1.99
CA GLY A 348 21.93 41.02 2.66
C GLY A 348 20.67 41.83 2.98
N ARG A 349 19.47 41.24 2.86
CA ARG A 349 18.17 41.87 3.15
C ARG A 349 17.79 41.71 4.63
N ALA A 350 18.50 42.42 5.51
CA ALA A 350 18.38 42.27 6.97
C ALA A 350 16.98 42.56 7.53
N ASN A 351 16.27 43.57 6.99
CA ASN A 351 14.92 43.92 7.46
C ASN A 351 13.91 42.82 7.13
N GLU A 352 13.96 42.28 5.91
CA GLU A 352 13.06 41.19 5.50
C GLU A 352 13.34 39.90 6.28
N ALA A 353 14.62 39.62 6.55
CA ALA A 353 14.99 38.52 7.43
C ALA A 353 14.40 38.66 8.84
N TRP A 354 14.44 39.88 9.41
CA TRP A 354 13.87 40.18 10.71
C TRP A 354 12.34 40.01 10.72
N ASP A 355 11.66 40.46 9.66
CA ASP A 355 10.21 40.28 9.51
C ASP A 355 9.83 38.79 9.44
N HIS A 356 10.57 38.01 8.65
CA HIS A 356 10.37 36.56 8.54
C HIS A 356 10.64 35.82 9.86
N ALA A 357 11.70 36.19 10.59
CA ALA A 357 12.00 35.60 11.90
C ALA A 357 10.94 35.97 12.94
N THR A 358 10.50 37.23 12.97
CA THR A 358 9.44 37.70 13.87
C THR A 358 8.11 36.98 13.59
N LYS A 359 7.80 36.75 12.31
CA LYS A 359 6.64 35.95 11.90
C LYS A 359 6.72 34.51 12.42
N ALA A 360 7.89 33.88 12.32
CA ALA A 360 8.12 32.52 12.83
C ALA A 360 7.87 32.44 14.35
N VAL A 361 8.44 33.37 15.12
CA VAL A 361 8.25 33.44 16.58
C VAL A 361 6.77 33.61 16.94
N ARG A 362 6.05 34.50 16.26
CA ARG A 362 4.61 34.71 16.50
C ARG A 362 3.75 33.46 16.24
N LEU A 363 4.13 32.63 15.27
CA LEU A 363 3.43 31.37 14.98
C LEU A 363 3.60 30.36 16.14
N LEU A 364 4.78 30.33 16.76
CA LEU A 364 5.07 29.48 17.93
C LEU A 364 4.43 30.03 19.22
N GLU A 365 4.38 31.35 19.38
CA GLU A 365 3.83 32.03 20.57
C GLU A 365 2.30 32.10 20.64
N LYS A 366 1.57 31.56 19.66
CA LYS A 366 0.10 31.59 19.62
C LYS A 366 -0.46 31.08 20.97
N LYS A 367 -1.26 31.91 21.65
CA LYS A 367 -1.58 31.79 23.08
C LYS A 367 -2.46 30.60 23.49
N ASP A 368 -3.07 29.89 22.54
CA ASP A 368 -4.15 28.94 22.83
C ASP A 368 -3.76 27.46 22.65
N TRP A 369 -2.47 27.13 22.59
CA TRP A 369 -2.03 25.73 22.54
C TRP A 369 -2.26 25.05 23.89
N GLN A 370 -3.01 23.93 23.90
CA GLN A 370 -3.21 23.12 25.10
C GLN A 370 -1.85 22.67 25.67
N ALA A 371 -1.65 22.89 26.97
CA ALA A 371 -0.38 22.67 27.68
C ALA A 371 0.15 21.21 27.64
N ALA A 372 -0.64 20.26 27.14
CA ALA A 372 -0.31 18.84 27.08
C ALA A 372 0.27 18.36 25.73
N THR A 373 0.54 19.26 24.77
CA THR A 373 1.16 18.84 23.50
C THR A 373 2.69 18.90 23.60
N PRO A 374 3.39 17.76 23.53
CA PRO A 374 4.82 17.70 23.82
C PRO A 374 5.69 18.24 22.67
N LEU A 375 5.07 18.79 21.63
CA LEU A 375 5.68 19.43 20.48
C LEU A 375 5.89 20.94 20.66
N ARG A 376 5.38 21.54 21.74
CA ARG A 376 5.55 22.98 22.03
C ARG A 376 6.92 23.32 22.63
N ALA A 377 7.51 22.37 23.35
CA ALA A 377 8.81 22.56 24.01
C ALA A 377 9.99 22.41 23.03
N GLU A 378 9.78 21.64 21.96
CA GLU A 378 10.70 21.45 20.83
C GLU A 378 10.47 22.51 19.75
#